data_AF-A0ABD6E915-F1
#
_entry.id   AF-A0ABD6E915-F1
#
_cell.length_a   1.000
_cell.length_b   1.000
_cell.length_c   1.000
_cell.angle_alpha   90.00
_cell.angle_beta   90.00
_cell.angle_gamma   90.00
#
_symmetry.space_group_name_H-M   'P 1'
#
loop_
_entity.id
_entity.type
_entity.pdbx_description
1 polymer ?
#
loop_
_entity_poly.entity_id
_entity_poly.type
_entity_poly.pdbx_seq_one_letter_code
_entity_poly.pdbx_strand_id
1 'polypeptide(L)'
;MTPYITSYITYNSEQSQLNLHDLVDDIVDGLEDDESKTLAILRWFDRGENKQENISNMYYRFNQKDALVLLYSKVLYEGFIYSKYPFFGFRFPDTTDNWYSWIYHSRIGRCGEYSRLCSVMCHYANISVREVSCNGEDHDWNEVKIENEWIVIDATTVNLPCKNGYNISRDFMENKVKGDLISNGICVDKGNVSYVYALYPDNLEYEEDITDRYTDVVNISIKVIDNNDIAVEGAKIKVYSQNRLKKRYTGLYNSTNESGIFIFRIGGGNYTFEASYNGKSGMIRDSFSEDISNHYETIIVK
;
A
#
# COMPACT_ATOMS: atom_id res chain seq x y z
N MET A 1 25.51 -2.81 11.36
CA MET A 1 24.94 -1.63 12.03
C MET A 1 25.03 -1.90 13.51
N THR A 2 25.60 -1.00 14.28
CA THR A 2 25.93 -1.22 15.69
C THR A 2 24.66 -1.19 16.57
N PRO A 3 24.66 -1.86 17.74
CA PRO A 3 23.58 -1.75 18.74
C PRO A 3 23.12 -0.31 19.01
N TYR A 4 24.04 0.66 18.89
CA TYR A 4 23.78 2.08 19.04
C TYR A 4 22.72 2.66 18.08
N ILE A 5 22.68 2.24 16.81
CA ILE A 5 21.71 2.78 15.85
C ILE A 5 20.31 2.25 16.19
N THR A 6 20.19 0.96 16.51
CA THR A 6 18.93 0.37 16.94
C THR A 6 18.44 1.03 18.23
N SER A 7 19.30 1.18 19.25
CA SER A 7 18.94 1.87 20.50
C SER A 7 18.53 3.33 20.27
N TYR A 8 19.19 4.04 19.35
CA TYR A 8 18.83 5.41 18.99
C TYR A 8 17.44 5.47 18.32
N ILE A 9 17.16 4.57 17.37
CA ILE A 9 15.85 4.52 16.70
C ILE A 9 14.76 4.20 17.71
N THR A 10 14.95 3.19 18.56
CA THR A 10 13.98 2.80 19.59
C THR A 10 13.69 3.96 20.54
N TYR A 11 14.73 4.58 21.12
CA TYR A 11 14.57 5.71 22.04
C TYR A 11 13.80 6.88 21.40
N ASN A 12 14.18 7.28 20.19
CA ASN A 12 13.52 8.40 19.51
C ASN A 12 12.10 8.06 19.06
N SER A 13 11.83 6.80 18.74
CA SER A 13 10.49 6.29 18.40
C SER A 13 9.55 6.39 19.62
N GLU A 14 10.00 5.96 20.79
CA GLU A 14 9.23 6.08 22.05
C GLU A 14 8.89 7.53 22.39
N GLN A 15 9.87 8.44 22.31
CA GLN A 15 9.62 9.87 22.55
C GLN A 15 8.68 10.48 21.50
N SER A 16 8.81 10.04 20.26
CA SER A 16 7.98 10.50 19.14
C SER A 16 6.53 10.09 19.25
N GLN A 17 6.24 8.95 19.87
CA GLN A 17 4.87 8.49 20.08
C GLN A 17 4.08 9.45 21.00
N LEU A 18 4.69 9.89 22.11
CA LEU A 18 4.07 10.86 23.02
C LEU A 18 3.84 12.20 22.31
N ASN A 19 4.87 12.70 21.63
CA ASN A 19 4.80 13.98 20.90
C ASN A 19 3.82 13.95 19.73
N LEU A 20 3.50 12.78 19.18
CA LEU A 20 2.52 12.64 18.10
C LEU A 20 1.09 12.80 18.61
N HIS A 21 0.79 12.31 19.81
CA HIS A 21 -0.53 12.49 20.41
C HIS A 21 -0.80 13.98 20.69
N ASP A 22 0.13 14.64 21.40
CA ASP A 22 0.02 16.07 21.72
C ASP A 22 -0.10 16.93 20.45
N LEU A 23 0.67 16.60 19.41
CA LEU A 23 0.55 17.28 18.12
C LEU A 23 -0.84 17.10 17.51
N VAL A 24 -1.40 15.89 17.55
CA VAL A 24 -2.73 15.64 16.97
C VAL A 24 -3.78 16.42 17.74
N ASP A 25 -3.73 16.43 19.07
CA ASP A 25 -4.60 17.24 19.92
C ASP A 25 -4.52 18.73 19.53
N ASP A 26 -3.31 19.26 19.36
CA ASP A 26 -3.09 20.64 18.92
C ASP A 26 -3.64 20.92 17.51
N ILE A 27 -3.51 19.97 16.57
CA ILE A 27 -4.02 20.11 15.19
C ILE A 27 -5.55 20.19 15.15
N VAL A 28 -6.22 19.43 16.01
CA VAL A 28 -7.68 19.27 15.99
C VAL A 28 -8.40 20.09 17.06
N ASP A 29 -7.67 20.88 17.85
CA ASP A 29 -8.25 21.72 18.90
C ASP A 29 -9.36 22.64 18.36
N GLY A 30 -10.50 22.63 19.05
CA GLY A 30 -11.69 23.40 18.67
C GLY A 30 -12.45 22.88 17.43
N LEU A 31 -12.04 21.77 16.80
CA LEU A 31 -12.77 21.17 15.68
C LEU A 31 -13.74 20.08 16.16
N GLU A 32 -15.03 20.26 15.87
CA GLU A 32 -16.07 19.36 16.38
C GLU A 32 -16.31 18.15 15.46
N ASP A 33 -16.31 18.35 14.14
CA ASP A 33 -16.66 17.34 13.15
C ASP A 33 -15.45 16.63 12.52
N ASP A 34 -15.65 15.38 12.12
CA ASP A 34 -14.57 14.52 11.59
C ASP A 34 -14.03 14.98 10.23
N GLU A 35 -14.83 15.69 9.43
CA GLU A 35 -14.37 16.25 8.15
C GLU A 35 -13.36 17.37 8.40
N SER A 36 -13.69 18.33 9.26
CA SER A 36 -12.81 19.42 9.67
C SER A 36 -11.51 18.90 10.28
N LYS A 37 -11.58 17.90 11.17
CA LYS A 37 -10.38 17.28 11.75
C LYS A 37 -9.54 16.59 10.68
N THR A 38 -10.15 15.85 9.76
CA THR A 38 -9.46 15.20 8.63
C THR A 38 -8.72 16.23 7.78
N LEU A 39 -9.39 17.33 7.42
CA LEU A 39 -8.79 18.39 6.63
C LEU A 39 -7.63 19.07 7.36
N ALA A 40 -7.73 19.29 8.68
CA ALA A 40 -6.64 19.83 9.49
C ALA A 40 -5.42 18.89 9.52
N ILE A 41 -5.65 17.58 9.69
CA ILE A 41 -4.59 16.56 9.62
C ILE A 41 -3.95 16.55 8.22
N LEU A 42 -4.72 16.58 7.13
CA LEU A 42 -4.16 16.62 5.77
C LEU A 42 -3.34 17.89 5.52
N ARG A 43 -3.76 19.04 6.04
CA ARG A 43 -2.98 20.29 5.97
C ARG A 43 -1.64 20.20 6.67
N TRP A 44 -1.51 19.36 7.70
CA TRP A 44 -0.22 19.11 8.32
C TRP A 44 0.76 18.43 7.34
N PHE A 45 0.28 17.62 6.38
CA PHE A 45 1.12 17.05 5.32
C PHE A 45 1.40 18.02 4.16
N ASP A 46 0.65 19.12 4.06
CA ASP A 46 0.71 20.10 2.98
C ASP A 46 2.02 20.90 3.02
N ARG A 47 2.52 21.22 1.83
CA ARG A 47 3.66 22.10 1.58
C ARG A 47 3.34 23.57 1.80
N GLY A 48 2.06 23.95 1.69
CA GLY A 48 1.66 25.33 1.53
C GLY A 48 2.41 26.03 0.38
N GLU A 49 2.25 27.35 0.27
CA GLU A 49 3.00 28.14 -0.73
C GLU A 49 4.52 28.16 -0.46
N ASN A 50 4.91 27.97 0.81
CA ASN A 50 6.30 28.09 1.28
C ASN A 50 7.10 26.77 1.22
N LYS A 51 6.49 25.65 0.78
CA LYS A 51 7.11 24.32 0.68
C LYS A 51 7.75 23.81 1.97
N GLN A 52 7.20 24.19 3.12
CA GLN A 52 7.63 23.70 4.43
C GLN A 52 6.92 22.39 4.73
N GLU A 53 7.40 21.31 4.12
CA GLU A 53 6.90 19.97 4.39
C GLU A 53 7.16 19.57 5.84
N ASN A 54 6.12 19.11 6.55
CA ASN A 54 6.35 18.39 7.80
C ASN A 54 6.94 17.01 7.55
N ILE A 55 6.65 16.37 6.41
CA ILE A 55 7.26 15.10 5.98
C ILE A 55 7.79 15.21 4.55
N SER A 56 9.05 14.85 4.37
CA SER A 56 9.74 14.84 3.08
C SER A 56 9.24 13.69 2.20
N ASN A 57 8.54 14.03 1.12
CA ASN A 57 8.12 13.04 0.16
C ASN A 57 9.33 12.57 -0.66
N MET A 58 9.61 11.28 -0.55
CA MET A 58 10.74 10.65 -1.20
C MET A 58 10.74 10.80 -2.72
N TYR A 59 9.57 10.75 -3.36
CA TYR A 59 9.46 10.87 -4.81
C TYR A 59 9.85 12.27 -5.28
N TYR A 60 9.43 13.34 -4.61
CA TYR A 60 9.77 14.69 -5.06
C TYR A 60 11.21 15.10 -4.71
N ARG A 61 11.73 14.64 -3.57
CA ARG A 61 13.06 15.03 -3.09
C ARG A 61 14.17 14.23 -3.77
N PHE A 62 13.94 12.94 -4.05
CA PHE A 62 14.98 12.02 -4.53
C PHE A 62 14.78 11.50 -5.96
N ASN A 63 13.68 11.81 -6.66
CA ASN A 63 13.52 11.46 -8.09
C ASN A 63 14.19 12.49 -9.04
N GLN A 64 14.96 13.44 -8.50
CA GLN A 64 15.91 14.21 -9.31
C GLN A 64 17.19 13.38 -9.43
N LYS A 65 17.77 13.33 -10.63
CA LYS A 65 18.94 12.52 -11.05
C LYS A 65 20.18 12.61 -10.14
N ASP A 66 20.16 13.48 -9.13
CA ASP A 66 21.26 13.82 -8.23
C ASP A 66 21.12 13.23 -6.81
N ALA A 67 20.05 12.49 -6.52
CA ALA A 67 19.92 11.81 -5.23
C ALA A 67 20.83 10.58 -5.15
N LEU A 68 21.78 10.60 -4.21
CA LEU A 68 22.62 9.45 -3.95
C LEU A 68 21.95 8.56 -2.89
N VAL A 69 21.61 7.33 -3.26
CA VAL A 69 21.38 6.26 -2.28
C VAL A 69 22.76 5.88 -1.74
N LEU A 70 23.11 6.42 -0.58
CA LEU A 70 24.44 6.24 0.02
C LEU A 70 24.67 4.80 0.47
N LEU A 71 23.61 4.15 0.94
CA LEU A 71 23.67 2.80 1.47
C LEU A 71 22.31 2.12 1.36
N TYR A 72 22.31 0.89 0.84
CA TYR A 72 21.22 -0.07 1.00
C TYR A 72 21.80 -1.32 1.67
N SER A 73 21.25 -1.70 2.83
CA SER A 73 21.71 -2.89 3.53
C SER A 73 20.57 -3.87 3.75
N LYS A 74 20.60 -5.00 3.02
CA LYS A 74 19.70 -6.15 3.25
C LYS A 74 19.97 -6.89 4.55
N VAL A 75 21.19 -6.79 5.09
CA VAL A 75 21.62 -7.57 6.26
C VAL A 75 21.11 -6.96 7.58
N LEU A 76 20.64 -5.71 7.56
CA LEU A 76 20.49 -4.88 8.75
C LEU A 76 19.16 -4.10 8.75
N TYR A 77 18.03 -4.77 8.51
CA TYR A 77 16.65 -4.19 8.54
C TYR A 77 16.22 -3.41 7.29
N GLU A 78 16.71 -3.77 6.10
CA GLU A 78 16.34 -3.12 4.83
C GLU A 78 16.41 -1.58 4.87
N GLY A 79 17.36 -1.04 5.63
CA GLY A 79 17.52 0.39 5.84
C GLY A 79 18.01 1.09 4.56
N PHE A 80 17.42 2.24 4.27
CA PHE A 80 17.88 3.14 3.21
C PHE A 80 18.40 4.44 3.81
N ILE A 81 19.62 4.83 3.40
CA ILE A 81 20.17 6.16 3.69
C ILE A 81 20.16 6.97 2.40
N TYR A 82 19.40 8.05 2.41
CA TYR A 82 19.35 9.01 1.32
C TYR A 82 20.14 10.25 1.70
N SER A 83 21.00 10.76 0.82
CA SER A 83 21.52 12.12 0.95
C SER A 83 21.22 12.93 -0.29
N LYS A 84 20.64 14.10 -0.06
CA LYS A 84 20.61 15.19 -1.03
C LYS A 84 20.77 16.46 -0.22
N TYR A 85 21.97 17.05 -0.23
CA TYR A 85 22.31 18.21 0.59
C TYR A 85 21.19 19.26 0.58
N PRO A 86 20.74 19.76 1.74
CA PRO A 86 21.24 19.50 3.10
C PRO A 86 20.59 18.29 3.82
N PHE A 87 19.79 17.47 3.15
CA PHE A 87 18.95 16.43 3.78
C PHE A 87 19.66 15.06 3.85
N PHE A 88 19.62 14.45 5.04
CA PHE A 88 19.89 13.04 5.26
C PHE A 88 18.61 12.37 5.78
N GLY A 89 18.21 11.26 5.15
CA GLY A 89 17.02 10.52 5.53
C GLY A 89 17.32 9.06 5.78
N PHE A 90 16.78 8.52 6.87
CA PHE A 90 16.89 7.11 7.24
C PHE A 90 15.49 6.49 7.20
N ARG A 91 15.32 5.50 6.34
CA ARG A 91 14.07 4.76 6.19
C ARG A 91 14.28 3.30 6.57
N PHE A 92 13.44 2.78 7.46
CA PHE A 92 13.42 1.37 7.85
C PHE A 92 12.02 0.83 7.53
N PRO A 93 11.86 0.01 6.49
CA PRO A 93 10.55 -0.56 6.16
C PRO A 93 10.19 -1.64 7.19
N ASP A 94 9.03 -1.53 7.83
CA ASP A 94 8.32 -2.61 8.56
C ASP A 94 9.12 -3.44 9.57
N THR A 95 9.86 -2.81 10.50
CA THR A 95 10.73 -3.56 11.43
C THR A 95 10.37 -3.48 12.91
N THR A 96 9.33 -2.73 13.29
CA THR A 96 8.91 -2.58 14.71
C THR A 96 7.41 -2.32 14.86
N ASP A 97 6.84 -2.70 16.00
CA ASP A 97 5.43 -2.52 16.36
C ASP A 97 4.96 -1.04 16.38
N ASN A 98 5.91 -0.08 16.40
CA ASN A 98 5.65 1.36 16.47
C ASN A 98 6.24 2.15 15.30
N TRP A 99 6.32 1.54 14.11
CA TRP A 99 7.00 2.14 12.96
C TRP A 99 6.50 3.55 12.56
N TYR A 100 5.23 3.88 12.80
CA TYR A 100 4.65 5.22 12.61
C TYR A 100 5.38 6.31 13.41
N SER A 101 5.89 5.98 14.61
CA SER A 101 6.64 6.91 15.43
C SER A 101 8.01 7.24 14.81
N TRP A 102 8.63 6.28 14.11
CA TRP A 102 9.85 6.56 13.35
C TRP A 102 9.58 7.40 12.10
N ILE A 103 8.45 7.21 11.42
CA ILE A 103 8.04 8.08 10.31
C ILE A 103 7.88 9.51 10.83
N TYR A 104 7.19 9.66 11.96
CA TYR A 104 7.02 10.94 12.64
C TYR A 104 8.37 11.55 13.05
N HIS A 105 9.32 10.76 13.55
CA HIS A 105 10.63 11.26 13.93
C HIS A 105 11.46 11.69 12.72
N SER A 106 11.58 10.79 11.74
CA SER A 106 12.48 10.91 10.60
C SER A 106 11.98 11.88 9.54
N ARG A 107 10.68 12.21 9.56
CA ARG A 107 10.04 13.12 8.59
C ARG A 107 10.35 12.74 7.14
N ILE A 108 10.40 11.44 6.83
CA ILE A 108 10.66 10.96 5.47
C ILE A 108 9.79 9.74 5.16
N GLY A 109 9.20 9.72 3.97
CA GLY A 109 8.29 8.63 3.59
C GLY A 109 7.90 8.60 2.11
N ARG A 110 7.28 7.48 1.73
CA ARG A 110 6.55 7.23 0.48
C ARG A 110 5.06 7.03 0.81
N CYS A 111 4.27 6.56 -0.15
CA CYS A 111 2.84 6.28 0.02
C CYS A 111 2.53 5.45 1.27
N GLY A 112 3.20 4.31 1.48
CA GLY A 112 3.03 3.51 2.69
C GLY A 112 3.27 4.29 3.99
N GLU A 113 4.37 5.05 4.09
CA GLU A 113 4.65 5.82 5.30
C GLU A 113 3.69 6.98 5.54
N TYR A 114 3.29 7.68 4.47
CA TYR A 114 2.30 8.75 4.56
C TYR A 114 0.95 8.19 4.97
N SER A 115 0.53 7.08 4.35
CA SER A 115 -0.73 6.42 4.64
C SER A 115 -0.79 5.99 6.11
N ARG A 116 0.24 5.30 6.61
CA ARG A 116 0.25 4.88 8.01
C ARG A 116 0.24 6.05 8.98
N LEU A 117 1.11 7.05 8.78
CA LEU A 117 1.18 8.18 9.72
C LEU A 117 -0.16 8.94 9.72
N CYS A 118 -0.78 9.15 8.56
CA CYS A 118 -2.08 9.78 8.44
C CYS A 118 -3.17 8.95 9.15
N SER A 119 -3.16 7.63 8.97
CA SER A 119 -4.07 6.70 9.67
C SER A 119 -3.95 6.82 11.19
N VAL A 120 -2.73 6.81 11.72
CA VAL A 120 -2.49 6.95 13.17
C VAL A 120 -2.93 8.32 13.68
N MET A 121 -2.64 9.40 12.95
CA MET A 121 -3.11 10.74 13.31
C MET A 121 -4.63 10.84 13.34
N CYS A 122 -5.32 10.28 12.34
CA CYS A 122 -6.77 10.23 12.31
C CYS A 122 -7.33 9.41 13.49
N HIS A 123 -6.70 8.27 13.80
CA HIS A 123 -7.09 7.43 14.93
C HIS A 123 -6.95 8.18 16.27
N TYR A 124 -5.84 8.88 16.50
CA TYR A 124 -5.65 9.73 17.69
C TYR A 124 -6.66 10.88 17.78
N ALA A 125 -7.10 11.42 16.65
CA ALA A 125 -8.17 12.42 16.59
C ALA A 125 -9.60 11.83 16.79
N ASN A 126 -9.71 10.55 17.16
CA ASN A 126 -10.96 9.79 17.27
C ASN A 126 -11.76 9.71 15.96
N ILE A 127 -11.09 9.78 14.80
CA ILE A 127 -11.71 9.60 13.49
C ILE A 127 -11.65 8.12 13.12
N SER A 128 -12.79 7.54 12.73
CA SER A 128 -12.82 6.18 12.17
C SER A 128 -12.05 6.16 10.85
N VAL A 129 -10.95 5.41 10.80
CA VAL A 129 -9.99 5.41 9.69
C VAL A 129 -9.50 4.01 9.40
N ARG A 130 -9.14 3.75 8.14
CA ARG A 130 -8.44 2.54 7.71
C ARG A 130 -7.35 2.88 6.70
N GLU A 131 -6.25 2.15 6.77
CA GLU A 131 -5.22 2.13 5.74
C GLU A 131 -5.70 1.26 4.59
N VAL A 132 -5.54 1.74 3.36
CA VAL A 132 -5.90 1.02 2.16
C VAL A 132 -4.64 0.77 1.34
N SER A 133 -4.44 -0.49 0.96
CA SER A 133 -3.26 -0.94 0.24
C SER A 133 -3.64 -1.60 -1.07
N CYS A 134 -2.87 -1.28 -2.11
CA CYS A 134 -2.95 -1.91 -3.42
C CYS A 134 -1.55 -2.40 -3.81
N ASN A 135 -1.16 -3.51 -3.19
CA ASN A 135 0.22 -4.02 -3.27
C ASN A 135 0.64 -4.34 -4.70
N GLY A 136 -0.24 -4.89 -5.53
CA GLY A 136 0.07 -5.21 -6.93
C GLY A 136 0.44 -3.98 -7.76
N GLU A 137 -0.11 -2.82 -7.42
CA GLU A 137 0.09 -1.55 -8.13
C GLU A 137 0.96 -0.56 -7.34
N ASP A 138 1.60 -0.97 -6.24
CA ASP A 138 2.56 -0.16 -5.46
C ASP A 138 1.99 1.20 -5.02
N HIS A 139 0.87 1.16 -4.29
CA HIS A 139 0.29 2.36 -3.69
C HIS A 139 -0.49 2.04 -2.41
N ASP A 140 -0.45 3.00 -1.49
CA ASP A 140 -1.17 2.99 -0.21
C ASP A 140 -1.78 4.37 0.02
N TRP A 141 -2.98 4.40 0.60
CA TRP A 141 -3.75 5.61 0.94
C TRP A 141 -4.66 5.30 2.14
N ASN A 142 -5.57 6.20 2.51
CA ASN A 142 -6.49 5.97 3.63
C ASN A 142 -7.95 6.19 3.23
N GLU A 143 -8.85 5.64 4.04
CA GLU A 143 -10.25 6.06 4.05
C GLU A 143 -10.64 6.48 5.47
N VAL A 144 -11.38 7.58 5.58
CA VAL A 144 -12.02 8.03 6.82
C VAL A 144 -13.53 7.91 6.71
N LYS A 145 -14.20 7.60 7.81
CA LYS A 145 -15.66 7.47 7.84
C LYS A 145 -16.30 8.80 8.24
N ILE A 146 -16.95 9.48 7.30
CA ILE A 146 -17.66 10.75 7.50
C ILE A 146 -19.14 10.51 7.20
N GLU A 147 -20.03 10.84 8.14
CA GLU A 147 -21.49 10.66 7.95
C GLU A 147 -21.92 9.24 7.50
N ASN A 148 -21.21 8.20 7.96
CA ASN A 148 -21.33 6.78 7.56
C ASN A 148 -20.77 6.40 6.19
N GLU A 149 -20.21 7.33 5.44
CA GLU A 149 -19.53 7.04 4.18
C GLU A 149 -18.02 6.99 4.36
N TRP A 150 -17.37 6.04 3.68
CA TRP A 150 -15.92 5.98 3.63
C TRP A 150 -15.39 6.89 2.52
N ILE A 151 -14.79 8.00 2.92
CA ILE A 151 -14.19 9.03 2.06
C ILE A 151 -12.71 8.70 1.86
N VAL A 152 -12.26 8.68 0.59
CA VAL A 152 -10.87 8.43 0.24
C VAL A 152 -10.03 9.66 0.53
N ILE A 153 -8.94 9.48 1.27
CA ILE A 153 -7.93 10.51 1.50
C ILE A 153 -6.54 9.98 1.13
N ASP A 154 -5.68 10.83 0.59
CA ASP A 154 -4.28 10.47 0.28
C ASP A 154 -3.36 11.64 0.62
N ALA A 155 -2.69 11.51 1.76
CA ALA A 155 -1.73 12.47 2.27
C ALA A 155 -0.53 12.70 1.33
N THR A 156 -0.25 11.81 0.37
CA THR A 156 0.80 12.06 -0.63
C THR A 156 0.39 13.07 -1.70
N THR A 157 -0.92 13.28 -1.87
CA THR A 157 -1.48 14.11 -2.95
C THR A 157 -1.75 15.56 -2.54
N VAL A 158 -1.70 15.88 -1.25
CA VAL A 158 -1.80 17.27 -0.73
C VAL A 158 -0.78 18.22 -1.39
N ASN A 159 0.31 17.65 -1.90
CA ASN A 159 1.41 18.36 -2.54
C ASN A 159 1.24 18.51 -4.07
N LEU A 160 0.15 17.99 -4.64
CA LEU A 160 -0.16 18.11 -6.06
C LEU A 160 -0.98 19.39 -6.31
N PRO A 161 -0.76 20.09 -7.44
CA PRO A 161 -1.54 21.27 -7.78
C PRO A 161 -3.04 20.99 -7.73
N CYS A 162 -3.79 21.86 -7.05
CA CYS A 162 -5.24 21.78 -6.90
C CYS A 162 -5.77 20.51 -6.19
N LYS A 163 -4.94 19.82 -5.41
CA LYS A 163 -5.37 18.69 -4.57
C LYS A 163 -5.04 18.96 -3.11
N ASN A 164 -6.03 18.80 -2.24
CA ASN A 164 -5.88 18.89 -0.78
C ASN A 164 -5.83 17.50 -0.12
N GLY A 165 -5.76 16.42 -0.92
CA GLY A 165 -5.76 15.05 -0.45
C GLY A 165 -7.08 14.53 0.12
N TYR A 166 -8.15 15.33 0.10
CA TYR A 166 -9.46 14.97 0.62
C TYR A 166 -10.42 14.57 -0.50
N ASN A 167 -11.27 13.59 -0.24
CA ASN A 167 -12.32 13.09 -1.15
C ASN A 167 -11.81 12.83 -2.57
N ILE A 168 -10.75 12.03 -2.66
CA ILE A 168 -10.15 11.66 -3.94
C ILE A 168 -11.08 10.67 -4.64
N SER A 169 -11.30 10.84 -5.95
CA SER A 169 -12.07 9.86 -6.72
C SER A 169 -11.48 8.46 -6.56
N ARG A 170 -12.32 7.43 -6.36
CA ARG A 170 -11.88 6.03 -6.25
C ARG A 170 -11.16 5.54 -7.52
N ASP A 171 -11.49 6.12 -8.67
CA ASP A 171 -10.86 5.82 -9.96
C ASP A 171 -9.41 6.36 -10.04
N PHE A 172 -8.90 7.07 -9.04
CA PHE A 172 -7.57 7.68 -9.13
C PHE A 172 -6.46 6.65 -9.36
N MET A 173 -6.62 5.45 -8.81
CA MET A 173 -5.64 4.38 -8.98
C MET A 173 -5.71 3.76 -10.37
N GLU A 174 -6.91 3.49 -10.89
CA GLU A 174 -7.07 3.05 -12.29
C GLU A 174 -6.52 4.09 -13.27
N ASN A 175 -6.78 5.38 -13.01
CA ASN A 175 -6.21 6.48 -13.79
C ASN A 175 -4.68 6.56 -13.70
N LYS A 176 -4.11 6.29 -12.52
CA LYS A 176 -2.65 6.23 -12.31
C LYS A 176 -2.04 5.06 -13.09
N VAL A 177 -2.63 3.87 -13.00
CA VAL A 177 -2.20 2.68 -13.76
C VAL A 177 -2.25 2.96 -15.26
N LYS A 178 -3.36 3.52 -15.76
CA LYS A 178 -3.51 3.94 -17.16
C LYS A 178 -2.42 4.93 -17.58
N GLY A 179 -2.18 5.98 -16.80
CA GLY A 179 -1.17 7.00 -17.10
C GLY A 179 0.25 6.42 -17.19
N ASP A 180 0.59 5.48 -16.30
CA ASP A 180 1.88 4.80 -16.32
C ASP A 180 2.02 3.87 -17.52
N LEU A 181 0.97 3.15 -17.91
CA LEU A 181 0.96 2.31 -19.12
C LEU A 181 1.15 3.15 -20.39
N ILE A 182 0.43 4.27 -20.52
CA ILE A 182 0.56 5.20 -21.65
C ILE A 182 1.98 5.76 -21.71
N SER A 183 2.56 6.14 -20.57
CA SER A 183 3.94 6.65 -20.50
C SER A 183 4.98 5.62 -20.94
N ASN A 184 4.65 4.33 -20.89
CA ASN A 184 5.46 3.22 -21.39
C ASN A 184 5.10 2.80 -22.82
N GLY A 185 4.27 3.56 -23.53
CA GLY A 185 3.87 3.30 -24.91
C GLY A 185 2.77 2.24 -25.06
N ILE A 186 2.08 1.89 -23.98
CA ILE A 186 0.97 0.92 -23.99
C ILE A 186 -0.35 1.72 -23.98
N CYS A 187 -1.12 1.59 -25.06
CA CYS A 187 -2.43 2.24 -25.15
C CYS A 187 -3.50 1.35 -24.51
N VAL A 188 -4.20 1.89 -23.50
CA VAL A 188 -5.34 1.23 -22.84
C VAL A 188 -6.46 2.24 -22.58
N ASP A 189 -7.71 1.78 -22.65
CA ASP A 189 -8.87 2.63 -22.41
C ASP A 189 -9.11 2.91 -20.92
N LYS A 190 -8.81 1.91 -20.08
CA LYS A 190 -8.92 1.93 -18.62
C LYS A 190 -7.66 1.29 -18.02
N GLY A 191 -7.28 1.69 -16.81
CA GLY A 191 -6.27 0.98 -16.03
C GLY A 191 -6.96 0.09 -15.02
N ASN A 192 -6.36 -1.03 -14.63
CA ASN A 192 -6.99 -1.96 -13.69
C ASN A 192 -6.13 -2.10 -12.43
N VAL A 193 -6.76 -2.17 -11.27
CA VAL A 193 -6.09 -2.52 -10.02
C VAL A 193 -6.38 -3.97 -9.68
N SER A 194 -5.44 -4.63 -9.00
CA SER A 194 -5.50 -6.07 -8.82
C SER A 194 -6.29 -6.51 -7.61
N TYR A 195 -5.84 -6.12 -6.43
CA TYR A 195 -6.44 -6.45 -5.15
C TYR A 195 -6.24 -5.27 -4.22
N VAL A 196 -7.33 -4.81 -3.62
CA VAL A 196 -7.34 -3.67 -2.71
C VAL A 196 -7.95 -4.12 -1.40
N TYR A 197 -7.22 -3.92 -0.32
CA TYR A 197 -7.66 -4.29 1.01
C TYR A 197 -7.49 -3.15 2.00
N ALA A 198 -8.28 -3.19 3.07
CA ALA A 198 -8.22 -2.26 4.18
C ALA A 198 -7.63 -2.92 5.44
N LEU A 199 -6.80 -2.17 6.16
CA LEU A 199 -6.28 -2.51 7.48
C LEU A 199 -6.72 -1.46 8.50
N TYR A 200 -7.12 -1.91 9.68
CA TYR A 200 -7.60 -1.04 10.74
C TYR A 200 -6.51 -0.76 11.76
N PRO A 201 -6.30 0.51 12.21
CA PRO A 201 -5.25 0.84 13.18
C PRO A 201 -5.31 0.05 14.49
N ASP A 202 -6.52 -0.31 14.93
CA ASP A 202 -6.80 -1.09 16.14
C ASP A 202 -6.75 -2.61 15.91
N ASN A 203 -6.72 -3.06 14.65
CA ASN A 203 -6.61 -4.46 14.29
C ASN A 203 -5.90 -4.67 12.95
N LEU A 204 -4.57 -4.58 12.97
CA LEU A 204 -3.72 -4.76 11.79
C LEU A 204 -3.70 -6.20 11.25
N GLU A 205 -4.20 -7.18 12.01
CA GLU A 205 -4.35 -8.57 11.56
C GLU A 205 -5.64 -8.79 10.77
N TYR A 206 -6.60 -7.87 10.88
CA TYR A 206 -7.84 -7.93 10.14
C TYR A 206 -7.71 -7.19 8.81
N GLU A 207 -7.80 -7.97 7.74
CA GLU A 207 -7.81 -7.50 6.36
C GLU A 207 -9.22 -7.57 5.79
N GLU A 208 -9.74 -6.45 5.30
CA GLU A 208 -11.03 -6.37 4.60
C GLU A 208 -10.80 -6.23 3.09
N ASP A 209 -11.27 -7.17 2.29
CA ASP A 209 -11.30 -7.04 0.82
C ASP A 209 -12.30 -5.94 0.43
N ILE A 210 -11.77 -4.87 -0.19
CA ILE A 210 -12.55 -3.72 -0.67
C ILE A 210 -12.30 -3.46 -2.15
N THR A 211 -11.85 -4.50 -2.89
CA THR A 211 -11.43 -4.40 -4.29
C THR A 211 -12.54 -3.83 -5.18
N ASP A 212 -13.78 -4.26 -4.96
CA ASP A 212 -14.96 -3.82 -5.72
C ASP A 212 -15.33 -2.34 -5.56
N ARG A 213 -14.75 -1.66 -4.57
CA ARG A 213 -14.90 -0.21 -4.43
C ARG A 213 -14.01 0.58 -5.37
N TYR A 214 -12.97 -0.06 -5.91
CA TYR A 214 -11.91 0.59 -6.70
C TYR A 214 -11.80 0.10 -8.13
N THR A 215 -12.38 -1.06 -8.43
CA THR A 215 -12.38 -1.66 -9.76
C THR A 215 -13.49 -2.70 -9.88
N ASP A 216 -13.82 -3.08 -11.11
CA ASP A 216 -14.74 -4.20 -11.34
C ASP A 216 -13.99 -5.51 -11.06
N VAL A 217 -14.68 -6.47 -10.44
CA VAL A 217 -14.06 -7.71 -9.96
C VAL A 217 -14.50 -8.93 -10.76
N VAL A 218 -13.59 -9.89 -10.87
CA VAL A 218 -13.79 -11.19 -11.50
C VAL A 218 -13.47 -12.33 -10.54
N ASN A 219 -14.24 -13.42 -10.62
CA ASN A 219 -13.92 -14.65 -9.88
C ASN A 219 -13.04 -15.55 -10.74
N ILE A 220 -11.88 -15.93 -10.21
CA ILE A 220 -10.91 -16.78 -10.90
C ILE A 220 -10.70 -18.06 -10.10
N SER A 221 -11.16 -19.17 -10.68
CA SER A 221 -10.97 -20.51 -10.13
C SER A 221 -9.64 -21.08 -10.61
N ILE A 222 -8.71 -21.35 -9.69
CA ILE A 222 -7.44 -22.00 -9.97
C ILE A 222 -7.50 -23.45 -9.48
N LYS A 223 -7.37 -24.42 -10.39
CA LYS A 223 -7.18 -25.83 -10.05
C LYS A 223 -5.70 -26.19 -10.08
N VAL A 224 -5.23 -26.88 -9.04
CA VAL A 224 -3.87 -27.43 -8.96
C VAL A 224 -3.93 -28.94 -9.06
N ILE A 225 -3.16 -29.50 -9.99
CA ILE A 225 -3.02 -30.94 -10.21
C ILE A 225 -1.55 -31.36 -10.20
N ASP A 226 -1.28 -32.62 -9.90
CA ASP A 226 0.05 -33.22 -10.05
C ASP A 226 0.29 -33.73 -11.49
N ASN A 227 1.44 -34.36 -11.73
CA ASN A 227 1.78 -34.93 -13.04
C ASN A 227 0.91 -36.14 -13.46
N ASN A 228 0.02 -36.63 -12.60
CA ASN A 228 -0.90 -37.73 -12.88
C ASN A 228 -2.35 -37.23 -13.00
N ASP A 229 -2.55 -35.92 -13.19
CA ASP A 229 -3.85 -35.25 -13.23
C ASP A 229 -4.69 -35.40 -11.94
N ILE A 230 -4.03 -35.70 -10.81
CA ILE A 230 -4.68 -35.81 -9.50
C ILE A 230 -4.72 -34.42 -8.85
N ALA A 231 -5.90 -34.03 -8.36
CA ALA A 231 -6.08 -32.78 -7.62
C ALA A 231 -5.18 -32.72 -6.38
N VAL A 232 -4.54 -31.57 -6.17
CA VAL A 232 -3.62 -31.35 -5.05
C VAL A 232 -4.30 -30.47 -4.00
N GLU A 233 -4.76 -31.07 -2.92
CA GLU A 233 -5.26 -30.36 -1.73
C GLU A 233 -4.11 -29.68 -0.96
N GLY A 234 -4.37 -28.48 -0.44
CA GLY A 234 -3.39 -27.75 0.37
C GLY A 234 -2.23 -27.14 -0.42
N ALA A 235 -2.31 -27.10 -1.76
CA ALA A 235 -1.35 -26.39 -2.59
C ALA A 235 -1.46 -24.89 -2.33
N LYS A 236 -0.35 -24.25 -1.97
CA LYS A 236 -0.29 -22.81 -1.69
C LYS A 236 -0.18 -22.03 -2.99
N ILE A 237 -1.13 -21.14 -3.26
CA ILE A 237 -1.16 -20.28 -4.44
C ILE A 237 -0.84 -18.84 -4.03
N LYS A 238 0.06 -18.18 -4.77
CA LYS A 238 0.35 -16.74 -4.67
C LYS A 238 -0.05 -16.05 -5.97
N VAL A 239 -0.63 -14.85 -5.85
CA VAL A 239 -1.06 -14.05 -7.00
C VAL A 239 -0.15 -12.84 -7.18
N TYR A 240 0.33 -12.66 -8.41
CA TYR A 240 1.14 -11.51 -8.81
C TYR A 240 0.45 -10.73 -9.92
N SER A 241 0.29 -9.42 -9.73
CA SER A 241 -0.20 -8.49 -10.75
C SER A 241 0.90 -8.08 -11.71
N GLN A 242 0.50 -7.86 -12.95
CA GLN A 242 1.31 -7.25 -14.00
C GLN A 242 0.59 -6.04 -14.63
N ASN A 243 -0.42 -5.49 -13.94
CA ASN A 243 -1.25 -4.40 -14.48
C ASN A 243 -0.50 -3.07 -14.60
N ARG A 244 0.42 -2.79 -13.67
CA ARG A 244 1.22 -1.55 -13.65
C ARG A 244 2.71 -1.79 -13.80
N LEU A 245 3.23 -2.83 -13.15
CA LEU A 245 4.64 -3.18 -13.08
C LEU A 245 4.87 -4.59 -13.64
N LYS A 246 6.12 -4.95 -13.95
CA LYS A 246 6.43 -6.23 -14.62
C LYS A 246 5.88 -7.48 -13.93
N LYS A 247 5.94 -7.52 -12.59
CA LYS A 247 5.40 -8.58 -11.73
C LYS A 247 5.48 -8.12 -10.28
N ARG A 248 4.35 -8.00 -9.59
CA ARG A 248 4.32 -7.58 -8.19
C ARG A 248 3.33 -8.40 -7.39
N TYR A 249 3.73 -8.81 -6.19
CA TYR A 249 2.88 -9.61 -5.32
C TYR A 249 1.69 -8.76 -4.87
N THR A 250 0.49 -9.32 -4.96
CA THR A 250 -0.76 -8.61 -4.64
C THR A 250 -1.10 -8.61 -3.16
N GLY A 251 -0.43 -9.43 -2.35
CA GLY A 251 -0.87 -9.73 -0.98
C GLY A 251 -1.69 -11.02 -0.89
N LEU A 252 -2.36 -11.40 -1.98
CA LEU A 252 -3.20 -12.61 -2.00
C LEU A 252 -2.39 -13.90 -2.00
N TYR A 253 -2.67 -14.71 -0.99
CA TYR A 253 -2.26 -16.10 -0.90
C TYR A 253 -3.38 -16.94 -0.31
N ASN A 254 -3.51 -18.18 -0.78
CA ASN A 254 -4.39 -19.15 -0.14
C ASN A 254 -3.98 -20.59 -0.47
N SER A 255 -4.68 -21.57 0.09
CA SER A 255 -4.49 -22.99 -0.17
C SER A 255 -5.70 -23.59 -0.88
N THR A 256 -5.46 -24.54 -1.78
CA THR A 256 -6.52 -25.30 -2.45
C THR A 256 -7.29 -26.21 -1.49
N ASN A 257 -8.56 -26.43 -1.79
CA ASN A 257 -9.42 -27.39 -1.07
C ASN A 257 -9.19 -28.86 -1.52
N GLU A 258 -9.99 -29.80 -1.01
CA GLU A 258 -9.94 -31.24 -1.36
C GLU A 258 -10.07 -31.52 -2.87
N SER A 259 -10.73 -30.64 -3.63
CA SER A 259 -10.85 -30.73 -5.09
C SER A 259 -9.66 -30.12 -5.83
N GLY A 260 -8.64 -29.65 -5.11
CA GLY A 260 -7.48 -28.95 -5.65
C GLY A 260 -7.83 -27.56 -6.17
N ILE A 261 -8.95 -26.96 -5.77
CA ILE A 261 -9.43 -25.67 -6.31
C ILE A 261 -9.34 -24.58 -5.25
N PHE A 262 -8.99 -23.37 -5.68
CA PHE A 262 -9.19 -22.13 -4.92
C PHE A 262 -9.79 -21.05 -5.82
N ILE A 263 -10.62 -20.17 -5.28
CA ILE A 263 -11.28 -19.08 -6.02
C ILE A 263 -10.79 -17.73 -5.49
N PHE A 264 -10.19 -16.92 -6.36
CA PHE A 264 -9.82 -15.54 -6.08
C PHE A 264 -10.90 -14.58 -6.58
N ARG A 265 -11.10 -13.48 -5.87
CA ARG A 265 -11.88 -12.32 -6.31
C ARG A 265 -10.92 -11.14 -6.48
N ILE A 266 -10.63 -10.76 -7.73
CA ILE A 266 -9.64 -9.74 -8.07
C ILE A 266 -10.11 -8.87 -9.23
N GLY A 267 -9.50 -7.71 -9.45
CA GLY A 267 -9.79 -6.87 -10.61
C GLY A 267 -9.32 -7.46 -11.93
N GLY A 268 -9.71 -6.86 -13.05
CA GLY A 268 -9.24 -7.28 -14.37
C GLY A 268 -7.73 -7.12 -14.59
N GLY A 269 -7.22 -7.66 -15.69
CA GLY A 269 -5.85 -7.42 -16.17
C GLY A 269 -4.95 -8.66 -16.21
N ASN A 270 -3.64 -8.45 -16.14
CA ASN A 270 -2.60 -9.45 -16.41
C ASN A 270 -2.03 -10.00 -15.11
N TYR A 271 -1.97 -11.33 -14.98
CA TYR A 271 -1.55 -11.99 -13.74
C TYR A 271 -0.58 -13.14 -13.95
N THR A 272 0.16 -13.44 -12.88
CA THR A 272 0.88 -14.70 -12.70
C THR A 272 0.39 -15.37 -11.42
N PHE A 273 -0.04 -16.63 -11.51
CA PHE A 273 -0.36 -17.47 -10.36
C PHE A 273 0.77 -18.48 -10.15
N GLU A 274 1.30 -18.56 -8.94
CA GLU A 274 2.33 -19.54 -8.58
C GLU A 274 1.79 -20.48 -7.52
N ALA A 275 1.75 -21.78 -7.83
CA ALA A 275 1.37 -22.83 -6.91
C ALA A 275 2.61 -23.57 -6.38
N SER A 276 2.59 -23.96 -5.11
CA SER A 276 3.64 -24.76 -4.49
C SER A 276 3.07 -25.82 -3.54
N TYR A 277 3.64 -27.02 -3.57
CA TYR A 277 3.23 -28.15 -2.73
C TYR A 277 4.37 -29.14 -2.55
N ASN A 278 4.75 -29.46 -1.31
CA ASN A 278 5.81 -30.43 -0.98
C ASN A 278 7.11 -30.28 -1.79
N GLY A 279 7.58 -29.04 -1.96
CA GLY A 279 8.79 -28.71 -2.70
C GLY A 279 8.64 -28.67 -4.23
N LYS A 280 7.49 -29.08 -4.78
CA LYS A 280 7.12 -28.92 -6.19
C LYS A 280 6.51 -27.55 -6.43
N SER A 281 6.61 -27.08 -7.68
CA SER A 281 6.02 -25.80 -8.08
C SER A 281 5.46 -25.81 -9.48
N GLY A 282 4.51 -24.92 -9.73
CA GLY A 282 3.91 -24.68 -11.03
C GLY A 282 3.49 -23.22 -11.14
N MET A 283 3.38 -22.72 -12.37
CA MET A 283 2.88 -21.37 -12.60
C MET A 283 2.09 -21.27 -13.89
N ILE A 284 1.13 -20.36 -13.92
CA ILE A 284 0.41 -19.93 -15.13
C ILE A 284 0.41 -18.41 -15.21
N ARG A 285 0.36 -17.88 -16.43
CA ARG A 285 0.18 -16.46 -16.71
C ARG A 285 -1.03 -16.31 -17.60
N ASP A 286 -1.91 -15.40 -17.25
CA ASP A 286 -3.12 -15.17 -18.02
C ASP A 286 -3.66 -13.74 -17.84
N SER A 287 -4.61 -13.35 -18.68
CA SER A 287 -5.25 -12.04 -18.69
C SER A 287 -6.77 -12.19 -18.55
N PHE A 288 -7.38 -11.44 -17.64
CA PHE A 288 -8.81 -11.52 -17.36
C PHE A 288 -9.50 -10.20 -17.69
N SER A 289 -10.67 -10.30 -18.33
CA SER A 289 -11.54 -9.15 -18.57
C SER A 289 -12.66 -9.13 -17.53
N GLU A 290 -13.05 -7.93 -17.12
CA GLU A 290 -14.17 -7.68 -16.21
C GLU A 290 -15.52 -8.12 -16.82
N ASP A 291 -15.59 -8.27 -18.15
CA ASP A 291 -16.79 -8.72 -18.87
C ASP A 291 -17.14 -10.20 -18.63
N ILE A 292 -16.21 -10.99 -18.09
CA ILE A 292 -16.38 -12.42 -17.87
C ILE A 292 -16.36 -12.68 -16.37
N SER A 293 -17.54 -12.91 -15.80
CA SER A 293 -17.70 -13.07 -14.34
C SER A 293 -16.94 -14.25 -13.71
N ASN A 294 -16.62 -15.29 -14.49
CA ASN A 294 -15.96 -16.50 -13.99
C ASN A 294 -14.91 -17.02 -14.97
N HIS A 295 -13.68 -17.16 -14.50
CA HIS A 295 -12.58 -17.79 -15.21
C HIS A 295 -12.11 -19.06 -14.51
N TYR A 296 -11.53 -19.98 -15.27
CA TYR A 296 -11.05 -21.25 -14.75
C TYR A 296 -9.70 -21.61 -15.38
N GLU A 297 -8.68 -21.76 -14.55
CA GLU A 297 -7.32 -22.08 -14.96
C GLU A 297 -6.78 -23.30 -14.23
N THR A 298 -5.82 -24.00 -14.85
CA THR A 298 -5.18 -25.20 -14.27
C THR A 298 -3.66 -25.04 -14.19
N ILE A 299 -3.10 -25.32 -13.01
CA ILE A 299 -1.66 -25.33 -12.75
C ILE A 299 -1.22 -26.77 -12.46
N ILE A 300 -0.18 -27.22 -13.15
CA ILE A 300 0.47 -28.51 -12.89
C ILE A 300 1.70 -28.26 -12.00
N VAL A 301 1.75 -28.88 -10.82
CA VAL A 301 2.93 -28.85 -9.95
C VAL A 301 3.84 -30.04 -10.25
N LYS A 302 5.11 -29.75 -10.56
CA LYS A 302 6.11 -30.74 -10.91
C LYS A 302 7.40 -30.59 -10.13
#